data_AF-A0A8X7Q9H2-F1
#
_entry.id   AF-A0A8X7Q9H2-F1
#
_cell.length_a   1.000
_cell.length_b   1.000
_cell.length_c   1.000
_cell.angle_alpha   90.00
_cell.angle_beta   90.00
_cell.angle_gamma   90.00
#
_symmetry.space_group_name_H-M   'P 1'
#
loop_
_entity.id
_entity.type
_entity.pdbx_description
1 polymer ?
#
loop_
_entity_poly.entity_id
_entity_poly.type
_entity_poly.pdbx_seq_one_letter_code
_entity_poly.pdbx_strand_id
1 'polypeptide(L)'
;MANTQTYGFPIFAADWIPEETVRSKIDKDKANSEDGSESSSTTSSRSCIVLAGGGGDGNSGIPNVIVICRVDAETNSLLEQPVGRLVVTRLPYRMAVHPRGGGLVCALPESCKRFDWEDIMRPREGEELEEVINELEDVGQQLAMAFNQEGSVLAAGGEYRMEL
;
A
#
# COMPACT_ATOMS: atom_id res chain seq x y z
N MET A 1 -24.24 -8.42 -12.62
CA MET A 1 -23.07 -9.00 -11.93
C MET A 1 -22.61 -8.00 -10.90
N ALA A 2 -22.20 -8.45 -9.71
CA ALA A 2 -21.66 -7.54 -8.71
C ALA A 2 -20.24 -7.11 -9.13
N ASN A 3 -19.96 -5.80 -9.13
CA ASN A 3 -18.62 -5.27 -9.32
C ASN A 3 -17.87 -5.40 -7.99
N THR A 4 -17.38 -6.60 -7.74
CA THR A 4 -16.69 -6.97 -6.50
C THR A 4 -15.44 -7.76 -6.84
N GLN A 5 -14.31 -7.36 -6.28
CA GLN A 5 -13.02 -8.03 -6.44
C GLN A 5 -12.51 -8.51 -5.08
N THR A 6 -11.87 -9.68 -5.03
CA THR A 6 -11.21 -10.20 -3.83
C THR A 6 -9.75 -10.50 -4.10
N TYR A 7 -8.91 -10.42 -3.06
CA TYR A 7 -7.45 -10.62 -3.15
C TYR A 7 -6.91 -11.67 -2.18
N GLY A 8 -7.79 -12.41 -1.50
CA GLY A 8 -7.42 -13.53 -0.63
C GLY A 8 -6.87 -13.14 0.74
N PHE A 9 -7.08 -11.91 1.23
CA PHE A 9 -6.73 -11.49 2.58
C PHE A 9 -7.75 -10.47 3.13
N PRO A 10 -7.94 -10.36 4.45
CA PRO A 10 -8.74 -9.30 5.06
C PRO A 10 -8.15 -7.92 4.81
N ILE A 11 -8.96 -6.98 4.31
CA ILE A 11 -8.53 -5.60 4.02
C ILE A 11 -8.91 -4.70 5.20
N PHE A 12 -7.95 -3.99 5.78
CA PHE A 12 -8.16 -3.10 6.92
C PHE A 12 -7.94 -1.62 6.59
N ALA A 13 -7.22 -1.32 5.51
CA ALA A 13 -7.04 0.03 5.01
C ALA A 13 -7.06 0.07 3.47
N ALA A 14 -7.59 1.15 2.91
CA ALA A 14 -7.58 1.45 1.49
C ALA A 14 -7.36 2.95 1.25
N ASP A 15 -6.63 3.32 0.20
CA ASP A 15 -6.47 4.72 -0.21
C ASP A 15 -6.18 4.83 -1.72
N TRP A 16 -6.51 5.98 -2.31
CA TRP A 16 -6.31 6.27 -3.72
C TRP A 16 -4.89 6.78 -3.96
N ILE A 17 -4.24 6.28 -5.02
CA ILE A 17 -2.97 6.83 -5.50
C ILE A 17 -3.05 7.13 -6.99
N PRO A 18 -2.46 8.24 -7.46
CA PRO A 18 -2.35 8.49 -8.90
C PRO A 18 -1.43 7.45 -9.56
N GLU A 19 -1.83 6.86 -10.69
CA GLU A 19 -1.03 5.81 -11.34
C GLU A 19 0.36 6.31 -11.71
N GLU A 20 0.54 7.59 -12.07
CA GLU A 20 1.84 8.19 -12.38
C GLU A 20 2.89 7.98 -11.28
N THR A 21 2.46 7.87 -10.03
CA THR A 21 3.33 7.65 -8.88
C THR A 21 4.01 6.27 -8.94
N VAL A 22 3.36 5.30 -9.59
CA VAL A 22 3.83 3.91 -9.74
C VAL A 22 4.11 3.52 -11.20
N ARG A 23 3.68 4.31 -12.19
CA ARG A 23 3.71 3.98 -13.63
C ARG A 23 5.11 3.64 -14.12
N SER A 24 6.10 4.45 -13.78
CA SER A 24 7.49 4.22 -14.18
C SER A 24 8.05 2.87 -13.68
N LYS A 25 7.42 2.28 -12.65
CA LYS A 25 7.80 0.99 -12.06
C LYS A 25 7.10 -0.17 -12.75
N ILE A 26 5.87 0.04 -13.23
CA ILE A 26 5.06 -0.92 -13.98
C ILE A 26 5.65 -1.15 -15.39
N ASP A 27 6.06 -0.08 -16.07
CA ASP A 27 6.50 -0.18 -17.48
C ASP A 27 7.89 -0.84 -17.64
N LYS A 28 8.74 -0.76 -16.61
CA LYS A 28 10.04 -1.47 -16.60
C LYS A 28 9.88 -3.00 -16.63
N ASP A 29 8.75 -3.56 -16.18
CA ASP A 29 8.49 -5.01 -16.26
C ASP A 29 8.08 -5.42 -17.69
N LYS A 30 7.46 -4.53 -18.46
CA LYS A 30 7.15 -4.76 -19.88
C LYS A 30 8.39 -4.68 -20.78
N ALA A 31 9.40 -3.89 -20.42
CA ALA A 31 10.62 -3.76 -21.22
C ALA A 31 11.53 -5.00 -21.18
N ASN A 32 11.33 -5.91 -20.21
CA ASN A 32 12.05 -7.20 -20.14
C ASN A 32 11.32 -8.36 -20.84
N SER A 33 10.10 -8.12 -21.34
CA SER A 33 9.43 -9.00 -22.29
C SER A 33 9.58 -8.41 -23.68
N GLU A 34 10.40 -9.02 -24.53
CA GLU A 34 10.49 -8.66 -25.95
C GLU A 34 9.13 -8.85 -26.63
N ASP A 35 8.29 -7.82 -26.63
CA ASP A 35 7.48 -7.51 -27.80
C ASP A 35 7.11 -6.02 -27.84
N GLY A 36 7.55 -5.38 -28.92
CA GLY A 36 7.33 -3.97 -29.16
C GLY A 36 5.87 -3.70 -29.48
N SER A 37 5.16 -3.09 -28.53
CA SER A 37 3.87 -2.47 -28.79
C SER A 37 3.88 -1.07 -28.19
N GLU A 38 4.29 -0.10 -29.01
CA GLU A 38 3.93 1.30 -28.81
C GLU A 38 2.40 1.40 -28.80
N SER A 39 1.81 1.42 -27.61
CA SER A 39 0.41 1.80 -27.42
C SER A 39 0.37 3.26 -26.98
N SER A 40 0.49 4.14 -27.98
CA SER A 40 -0.05 5.49 -27.88
C SER A 40 -1.57 5.39 -27.76
N SER A 41 -2.13 5.53 -26.56
CA SER A 41 -3.51 6.04 -26.40
C SER A 41 -3.84 6.51 -24.98
N THR A 42 -4.21 7.80 -24.96
CA THR A 42 -5.09 8.53 -24.04
C THR A 42 -4.68 8.70 -22.57
N THR A 43 -4.31 9.95 -22.28
CA THR A 43 -4.28 10.69 -21.02
C THR A 43 -5.64 10.69 -20.28
N SER A 44 -6.20 9.51 -20.03
CA SER A 44 -7.13 9.36 -18.91
C SER A 44 -6.29 9.27 -17.64
N SER A 45 -6.62 10.06 -16.61
CA SER A 45 -6.01 9.98 -15.29
C SER A 45 -6.29 8.59 -14.70
N ARG A 46 -5.41 7.63 -14.97
CA ARG A 46 -5.54 6.29 -14.43
C ARG A 46 -5.24 6.35 -12.93
N SER A 47 -6.02 5.63 -12.15
CA SER A 47 -5.91 5.61 -10.70
C SER A 47 -5.62 4.20 -10.22
N CYS A 48 -4.84 4.10 -9.16
CA CYS A 48 -4.65 2.87 -8.43
C CYS A 48 -5.26 3.03 -7.03
N ILE A 49 -5.58 1.89 -6.41
CA ILE A 49 -5.91 1.80 -4.99
C ILE A 49 -4.80 1.00 -4.34
N VAL A 50 -4.25 1.52 -3.24
CA VAL A 50 -3.42 0.73 -2.34
C VAL A 50 -4.32 0.13 -1.26
N LEU A 51 -4.12 -1.14 -0.96
CA LEU A 51 -4.86 -1.90 0.03
C LEU A 51 -3.87 -2.52 1.01
N ALA A 52 -4.19 -2.50 2.29
CA ALA A 52 -3.37 -3.12 3.33
C ALA A 52 -4.25 -3.94 4.28
N GLY A 53 -3.72 -5.07 4.73
CA GLY A 53 -4.34 -5.91 5.74
C GLY A 53 -3.66 -7.27 5.85
N GLY A 54 -4.37 -8.27 6.36
CA GLY A 54 -3.78 -9.59 6.58
C GLY A 54 -4.46 -10.45 7.63
N GLY A 55 -3.84 -11.59 7.90
CA GLY A 55 -4.30 -12.58 8.90
C GLY A 55 -3.92 -12.26 10.34
N GLY A 56 -3.11 -11.22 10.59
CA GLY A 56 -2.60 -10.90 11.92
C GLY A 56 -1.34 -11.70 12.27
N ASP A 57 -1.03 -11.73 13.57
CA ASP A 57 0.08 -12.55 14.11
C ASP A 57 -0.33 -14.01 14.34
N GLY A 58 -1.58 -14.36 14.05
CA GLY A 58 -2.07 -15.73 14.16
C GLY A 58 -1.53 -16.60 13.03
N ASN A 59 -1.32 -17.89 13.31
CA ASN A 59 -0.95 -18.90 12.32
C ASN A 59 -2.13 -19.29 11.40
N SER A 60 -2.81 -18.31 10.82
CA SER A 60 -3.97 -18.48 9.95
C SER A 60 -3.61 -18.96 8.53
N GLY A 61 -2.33 -18.89 8.17
CA GLY A 61 -1.85 -19.13 6.81
C GLY A 61 -2.12 -17.96 5.84
N ILE A 62 -2.72 -16.86 6.32
CA ILE A 62 -2.98 -15.66 5.53
C ILE A 62 -1.88 -14.63 5.82
N PRO A 63 -1.06 -14.23 4.83
CA PRO A 63 0.01 -13.26 5.04
C PRO A 63 -0.54 -11.85 5.33
N ASN A 64 0.24 -11.05 6.05
CA ASN A 64 0.04 -9.61 6.11
C ASN A 64 0.65 -8.99 4.86
N VAL A 65 -0.10 -8.13 4.17
CA VAL A 65 0.27 -7.63 2.85
C VAL A 65 -0.14 -6.18 2.63
N ILE A 66 0.63 -5.52 1.77
CA ILE A 66 0.30 -4.26 1.11
C ILE A 66 0.26 -4.56 -0.39
N VAL A 67 -0.84 -4.23 -1.06
CA VAL A 67 -1.00 -4.45 -2.51
C VAL A 67 -1.45 -3.18 -3.21
N ILE A 68 -1.05 -3.02 -4.47
CA ILE A 68 -1.46 -1.92 -5.34
C ILE A 68 -2.26 -2.52 -6.48
N CYS A 69 -3.49 -2.05 -6.66
CA CYS A 69 -4.42 -2.54 -7.66
C CYS A 69 -4.80 -1.40 -8.60
N ARG A 70 -4.74 -1.66 -9.91
CA ARG A 70 -5.24 -0.70 -10.91
C ARG A 70 -6.77 -0.71 -10.94
N VAL A 71 -7.33 0.47 -11.16
CA VAL A 71 -8.75 0.64 -11.46
C VAL A 71 -8.91 0.75 -12.97
N ASP A 72 -9.73 -0.13 -13.54
CA ASP A 72 -10.19 0.00 -14.91
C ASP A 72 -11.25 1.10 -14.96
N ALA A 73 -10.92 2.20 -15.64
CA ALA A 73 -11.80 3.37 -15.76
C ALA A 73 -13.03 3.10 -16.63
N GLU A 74 -12.98 2.14 -17.56
CA GLU A 74 -14.11 1.84 -18.44
C GLU A 74 -15.20 1.06 -17.71
N THR A 75 -14.77 0.11 -16.88
CA THR A 75 -15.67 -0.76 -16.10
C THR A 75 -15.85 -0.33 -14.65
N ASN A 76 -15.13 0.71 -14.22
CA ASN A 76 -15.03 1.16 -12.83
C ASN A 76 -14.75 0.01 -11.84
N SER A 77 -13.90 -0.94 -12.27
CA SER A 77 -13.63 -2.20 -11.55
C SER A 77 -12.16 -2.31 -11.21
N LEU A 78 -11.85 -3.03 -10.13
CA LEU A 78 -10.46 -3.35 -9.80
C LEU A 78 -9.97 -4.52 -10.65
N LEU A 79 -8.72 -4.45 -11.13
CA LEU A 79 -8.11 -5.59 -11.83
C LEU A 79 -7.90 -6.77 -10.88
N GLU A 80 -8.04 -7.99 -11.42
CA GLU A 80 -7.88 -9.24 -10.66
C GLU A 80 -6.46 -9.40 -10.08
N GLN A 81 -5.45 -9.04 -10.88
CA GLN A 81 -4.06 -9.12 -10.46
C GLN A 81 -3.58 -7.75 -9.95
N PRO A 82 -3.09 -7.67 -8.70
CA PRO A 82 -2.38 -6.49 -8.22
C PRO A 82 -1.15 -6.22 -9.09
N VAL A 83 -0.83 -4.95 -9.29
CA VAL A 83 0.40 -4.51 -9.98
C VAL A 83 1.61 -4.45 -9.05
N GLY A 84 1.38 -4.40 -7.73
CA GLY A 84 2.42 -4.46 -6.71
C GLY A 84 1.91 -5.26 -5.51
N ARG A 85 2.82 -5.98 -4.84
CA ARG A 85 2.52 -6.81 -3.67
C ARG A 85 3.74 -6.93 -2.79
N LEU A 86 3.62 -6.47 -1.55
CA LEU A 86 4.61 -6.65 -0.50
C LEU A 86 4.01 -7.49 0.62
N VAL A 87 4.74 -8.51 1.06
CA VAL A 87 4.44 -9.23 2.31
C VAL A 87 5.16 -8.50 3.44
N VAL A 88 4.41 -8.19 4.50
CA VAL A 88 4.93 -7.48 5.67
C VAL A 88 4.85 -8.39 6.89
N THR A 89 5.74 -8.16 7.86
CA THR A 89 5.84 -9.05 9.02
C THR A 89 4.65 -8.89 9.95
N ARG A 90 4.33 -7.65 10.30
CA ARG A 90 3.28 -7.29 11.26
C ARG A 90 2.04 -6.79 10.52
N LEU A 91 0.88 -6.88 11.16
CA LEU A 91 -0.39 -6.53 10.54
C LEU A 91 -0.54 -5.01 10.31
N PRO A 92 -0.71 -4.54 9.05
CA PRO A 92 -0.98 -3.14 8.78
C PRO A 92 -2.46 -2.83 9.02
N TYR A 93 -2.75 -2.06 10.07
CA TYR A 93 -4.12 -1.76 10.50
C TYR A 93 -4.67 -0.45 9.93
N ARG A 94 -3.79 0.55 9.77
CA ARG A 94 -4.09 1.86 9.21
C ARG A 94 -2.95 2.28 8.31
N MET A 95 -3.24 3.15 7.36
CA MET A 95 -2.21 3.76 6.53
C MET A 95 -2.54 5.21 6.20
N ALA A 96 -1.51 5.97 5.85
CA ALA A 96 -1.62 7.29 5.26
C ALA A 96 -0.70 7.33 4.04
N VAL A 97 -1.28 7.60 2.87
CA VAL A 97 -0.50 7.83 1.64
C VAL A 97 0.14 9.21 1.71
N HIS A 98 1.43 9.30 1.39
CA HIS A 98 2.09 10.59 1.33
C HIS A 98 1.58 11.38 0.09
N PRO A 99 1.05 12.61 0.27
CA PRO A 99 0.30 13.32 -0.78
C PRO A 99 1.14 13.73 -1.99
N ARG A 100 2.47 13.75 -1.85
CA ARG A 100 3.41 14.04 -2.94
C ARG A 100 3.98 12.78 -3.58
N GLY A 101 3.41 11.61 -3.30
CA GLY A 101 3.94 10.31 -3.69
C GLY A 101 5.14 9.90 -2.82
N GLY A 102 5.94 8.95 -3.31
CA GLY A 102 7.08 8.38 -2.59
C GLY A 102 6.74 7.09 -1.86
N GLY A 103 5.64 7.07 -1.11
CA GLY A 103 5.24 5.90 -0.35
C GLY A 103 4.00 6.13 0.49
N LEU A 104 3.83 5.25 1.47
CA LEU A 104 2.87 5.37 2.55
C LEU A 104 3.53 5.11 3.90
N VAL A 105 2.83 5.47 4.96
CA VAL A 105 3.12 5.04 6.32
C VAL A 105 2.01 4.09 6.75
N CYS A 106 2.38 2.95 7.34
CA CYS A 106 1.44 2.02 7.98
C CYS A 106 1.59 2.03 9.49
N ALA A 107 0.46 1.99 10.19
CA ALA A 107 0.40 1.67 11.60
C ALA A 107 0.38 0.15 11.78
N LEU A 108 1.38 -0.34 12.51
CA LEU A 108 1.52 -1.70 12.98
C LEU A 108 1.17 -1.75 14.49
N PRO A 109 1.05 -2.93 15.12
CA PRO A 109 0.60 -3.03 16.51
C PRO A 109 1.41 -2.22 17.53
N GLU A 110 2.70 -2.04 17.31
CA GLU A 110 3.63 -1.39 18.25
C GLU A 110 4.50 -0.33 17.59
N SER A 111 4.34 -0.06 16.30
CA SER A 111 5.15 0.93 15.60
C SER A 111 4.46 1.46 14.35
N CYS A 112 4.97 2.57 13.82
CA CYS A 112 4.66 2.99 12.46
C CYS A 112 5.89 2.78 11.57
N LYS A 113 5.66 2.22 10.37
CA LYS A 113 6.71 2.00 9.39
C LYS A 113 6.36 2.63 8.05
N ARG A 114 7.38 3.14 7.36
CA ARG A 114 7.29 3.69 6.02
C ARG A 114 7.55 2.60 4.99
N PHE A 115 6.79 2.67 3.90
CA PHE A 115 6.89 1.78 2.76
C PHE A 115 6.95 2.61 1.49
N ASP A 116 8.04 2.49 0.74
CA ASP A 116 8.19 3.18 -0.53
C ASP A 116 7.56 2.37 -1.67
N TRP A 117 7.14 3.08 -2.72
CA TRP A 117 6.50 2.43 -3.87
C TRP A 117 7.42 1.47 -4.62
N GLU A 118 8.73 1.73 -4.63
CA GLU A 118 9.70 0.83 -5.27
C GLU A 118 9.67 -0.54 -4.60
N ASP A 119 9.68 -0.57 -3.28
CA ASP A 119 9.68 -1.80 -2.48
C ASP A 119 8.39 -2.59 -2.62
N ILE A 120 7.24 -1.89 -2.72
CA ILE A 120 5.94 -2.54 -2.92
C ILE A 120 5.79 -3.11 -4.34
N MET A 121 6.32 -2.40 -5.34
CA MET A 121 6.26 -2.83 -6.73
C MET A 121 7.29 -3.94 -7.01
N ARG A 122 8.41 -3.96 -6.29
CA ARG A 122 9.56 -4.84 -6.52
C ARG A 122 10.16 -5.31 -5.20
N PRO A 123 9.43 -6.13 -4.44
CA PRO A 123 9.95 -6.67 -3.20
C PRO A 123 11.23 -7.47 -3.47
N ARG A 124 12.29 -7.16 -2.74
CA ARG A 124 13.54 -7.91 -2.78
C ARG A 124 13.46 -9.05 -1.78
N GLU A 125 13.87 -10.24 -2.19
CA GLU A 125 13.89 -11.40 -1.30
C GLU A 125 14.94 -11.22 -0.19
N GLY A 126 14.51 -11.35 1.06
CA GLY A 126 15.41 -11.36 2.23
C GLY A 126 15.82 -10.00 2.79
N GLU A 127 15.31 -8.88 2.26
CA GLU A 127 15.51 -7.54 2.84
C GLU A 127 14.28 -7.13 3.67
N GLU A 128 14.51 -6.65 4.90
CA GLU A 128 13.46 -5.97 5.67
C GLU A 128 13.30 -4.57 5.10
N LEU A 129 12.31 -4.38 4.23
CA LEU A 129 12.04 -3.12 3.51
C LEU A 129 11.23 -2.12 4.37
N GLU A 130 11.05 -2.43 5.65
CA GLU A 130 10.18 -1.68 6.55
C GLU A 130 11.01 -0.67 7.38
N GLU A 131 11.02 0.61 7.00
CA GLU A 131 11.72 1.65 7.75
C GLU A 131 10.88 2.12 8.93
N VAL A 132 11.35 1.90 10.16
CA VAL A 132 10.67 2.35 11.38
C VAL A 132 10.74 3.87 11.49
N ILE A 133 9.61 4.50 11.78
CA ILE A 133 9.55 5.90 12.19
C ILE A 133 9.87 5.95 13.68
N ASN A 134 11.09 6.32 14.04
CA ASN A 134 11.61 6.23 15.41
C ASN A 134 10.72 6.98 16.43
N GLU A 135 10.13 8.11 16.05
CA GLU A 135 9.22 8.88 16.91
C GLU A 135 7.89 8.18 17.19
N LEU A 136 7.58 7.13 16.42
CA LEU A 136 6.38 6.30 16.50
C LEU A 136 6.75 4.83 16.72
N GLU A 137 7.85 4.57 17.42
CA GLU A 137 8.20 3.26 17.97
C GLU A 137 7.61 3.13 19.38
N ASP A 138 7.11 1.94 19.72
CA ASP A 138 6.49 1.60 21.02
C ASP A 138 5.29 2.47 21.42
N VAL A 139 4.67 3.17 20.48
CA VAL A 139 3.50 4.05 20.71
C VAL A 139 2.17 3.30 20.75
N GLY A 140 2.21 1.97 20.64
CA GLY A 140 1.02 1.12 20.50
C GLY A 140 0.27 1.36 19.19
N GLN A 141 -0.92 0.77 19.09
CA GLN A 141 -1.67 0.76 17.84
C GLN A 141 -2.25 2.14 17.51
N GLN A 142 -1.90 2.66 16.33
CA GLN A 142 -2.50 3.88 15.79
C GLN A 142 -3.81 3.56 15.05
N LEU A 143 -4.88 4.29 15.38
CA LEU A 143 -6.23 4.11 14.85
C LEU A 143 -6.60 5.14 13.78
N ALA A 144 -5.91 6.27 13.76
CA ALA A 144 -6.03 7.32 12.75
C ALA A 144 -4.64 7.84 12.36
N MET A 145 -4.45 8.07 11.07
CA MET A 145 -3.23 8.69 10.53
C MET A 145 -3.60 9.58 9.34
N ALA A 146 -2.98 10.75 9.23
CA ALA A 146 -3.16 11.64 8.09
C ALA A 146 -1.96 12.57 7.93
N PHE A 147 -1.51 12.74 6.68
CA PHE A 147 -0.56 13.79 6.34
C PHE A 147 -1.29 15.14 6.20
N ASN A 148 -0.57 16.23 6.47
CA ASN A 148 -0.97 17.55 5.97
C ASN A 148 -0.87 17.60 4.43
N GLN A 149 -1.42 18.63 3.80
CA GLN A 149 -1.46 18.74 2.33
C GLN A 149 -0.06 18.74 1.67
N GLU A 150 0.95 19.27 2.37
CA GLU A 150 2.33 19.31 1.88
C GLU A 150 3.08 17.98 2.03
N GLY A 151 2.57 17.05 2.86
CA GLY A 151 3.25 15.82 3.25
C GLY A 151 4.37 16.02 4.28
N SER A 152 4.60 17.24 4.75
CA SER A 152 5.68 17.58 5.68
C SER A 152 5.40 17.17 7.13
N VAL A 153 4.13 16.95 7.50
CA VAL A 153 3.72 16.60 8.86
C VAL A 153 2.73 15.44 8.81
N LEU A 154 2.97 14.43 9.63
CA LEU A 154 2.05 13.31 9.88
C LEU A 154 1.40 13.47 11.25
N ALA A 155 0.07 13.45 11.29
CA ALA A 155 -0.69 13.31 12.53
C ALA A 155 -1.05 11.83 12.72
N ALA A 156 -0.83 11.31 13.92
CA ALA A 156 -1.22 9.96 14.34
C ALA A 156 -2.04 10.03 15.63
N GLY A 157 -3.02 9.12 15.78
CA GLY A 157 -3.86 9.02 16.96
C GLY A 157 -4.09 7.56 17.33
N GLY A 158 -3.59 7.16 18.50
CA GLY A 158 -3.65 5.79 19.00
C GLY A 158 -4.73 5.54 20.03
N GLU A 159 -4.77 4.30 20.51
CA GLU A 159 -5.59 3.92 21.66
C GLU A 159 -5.12 4.60 22.94
N TYR A 160 -6.07 5.01 23.78
CA TYR A 160 -5.75 5.44 25.14
C TYR A 160 -5.54 4.19 26.00
N ARG A 161 -4.30 3.92 26.42
CA ARG A 161 -4.03 2.90 27.45
C ARG A 161 -4.16 3.53 28.83
N MET A 162 -5.13 3.08 29.62
CA MET A 162 -5.08 3.27 31.07
C MET A 162 -4.01 2.35 31.63
N GLU A 163 -2.97 2.91 32.23
CA GLU A 163 -2.15 2.16 33.17
C GLU A 163 -2.96 1.99 34.47
N LEU A 164 -3.31 0.75 34.80
CA LEU A 164 -4.00 0.35 36.03
C LEU A 164 -3.00 -0.07 37.11
#